data_AF-A0A3D5A2B5-F1
#
_entry.id   AF-A0A3D5A2B5-F1
#
_cell.length_a   1.000
_cell.length_b   1.000
_cell.length_c   1.000
_cell.angle_alpha   90.00
_cell.angle_beta   90.00
_cell.angle_gamma   90.00
#
_symmetry.space_group_name_H-M   'P 1'
#
loop_
_entity.id
_entity.type
_entity.pdbx_description
1 polymer ?
#
loop_
_entity_poly.entity_id
_entity_poly.type
_entity_poly.pdbx_seq_one_letter_code
_entity_poly.pdbx_strand_id
1 'polypeptide(L)' 'MDEQDEVYGTCERCHKPLFYGNACVTINRNIEQVDWSPEYPDGIVTVIDSTQLHIFCAECGNQVVMQTQPKDVGE' A
#
# COMPACT_ATOMS: atom_id res chain seq x y z
N MET A 1 2.27 -8.01 24.38
CA MET A 1 1.78 -8.63 23.13
C MET A 1 1.36 -7.44 22.33
N ASP A 2 2.33 -6.94 21.59
CA ASP A 2 2.33 -5.58 21.07
C ASP A 2 1.34 -5.48 19.91
N GLU A 3 0.77 -4.30 19.67
CA GLU A 3 -0.27 -3.98 18.67
C GLU A 3 0.21 -4.14 17.20
N GLN A 4 1.17 -5.04 16.95
CA GLN A 4 1.77 -5.28 15.65
C GLN A 4 1.23 -6.59 15.09
N ASP A 5 0.73 -6.50 13.86
CA ASP A 5 0.31 -7.57 12.95
C ASP A 5 -1.20 -7.84 12.90
N GLU A 6 -2.00 -6.79 12.68
CA GLU A 6 -3.34 -6.98 12.11
C GLU A 6 -3.22 -7.65 10.73
N VAL A 7 -3.63 -8.91 10.67
CA VAL A 7 -3.70 -9.69 9.44
C VAL A 7 -4.86 -9.16 8.61
N TYR A 8 -4.56 -8.44 7.54
CA TYR A 8 -5.57 -7.92 6.62
C TYR A 8 -5.89 -8.89 5.48
N GLY A 9 -5.11 -9.96 5.32
CA GLY A 9 -5.30 -10.91 4.23
C GLY A 9 -4.52 -12.20 4.38
N THR A 10 -4.72 -13.13 3.45
CA THR A 10 -3.98 -14.39 3.39
C THR A 10 -3.62 -14.66 1.94
N CYS A 11 -2.39 -15.13 1.70
CA CYS A 11 -1.98 -15.48 0.34
C CYS A 11 -2.76 -16.73 -0.12
N GLU A 12 -3.49 -16.63 -1.23
CA GLU A 12 -4.26 -17.76 -1.77
C GLU A 12 -3.38 -18.94 -2.22
N ARG A 13 -2.09 -18.69 -2.52
CA ARG A 13 -1.17 -19.72 -3.01
C ARG A 13 -0.45 -20.47 -1.90
N CYS A 14 0.11 -19.76 -0.91
CA CYS A 14 0.89 -20.39 0.17
C CYS A 14 0.18 -20.38 1.53
N HIS A 15 -1.03 -19.80 1.59
CA HIS A 15 -1.87 -19.69 2.79
C HIS A 15 -1.21 -19.00 3.98
N LYS A 16 -0.09 -18.31 3.77
CA LYS A 16 0.56 -17.51 4.81
C LYS A 16 -0.22 -16.20 5.05
N PRO A 17 -0.34 -15.76 6.31
CA PRO A 17 -1.01 -14.51 6.65
C PRO A 17 -0.24 -13.31 6.09
N LEU A 18 -0.99 -12.29 5.68
CA LEU A 18 -0.49 -11.00 5.21
C LEU A 18 -0.89 -9.94 6.22
N PHE A 19 0.11 -9.21 6.73
CA PHE A 19 -0.01 -8.13 7.68
C PHE A 19 0.87 -6.95 7.25
N TYR A 20 0.62 -5.77 7.81
CA TYR A 20 1.40 -4.59 7.50
C TYR A 20 2.84 -4.81 7.99
N GLY A 21 3.81 -4.79 7.07
CA GLY A 21 5.22 -5.10 7.35
C GLY A 21 5.71 -6.44 6.78
N ASN A 22 4.84 -7.40 6.42
CA ASN A 22 5.24 -8.66 5.80
C ASN A 22 4.76 -8.87 4.35
N ALA A 23 3.94 -7.99 3.79
CA ALA A 23 3.71 -7.97 2.35
C ALA A 23 4.91 -7.31 1.67
N CYS A 24 5.80 -8.11 1.07
CA CYS A 24 7.14 -7.61 0.75
C CYS A 24 7.29 -6.87 -0.58
N VAL A 25 6.27 -6.78 -1.44
CA VAL A 25 6.38 -5.85 -2.58
C VAL A 25 5.02 -5.25 -2.88
N THR A 26 4.92 -3.95 -2.70
CA THR A 26 3.78 -3.16 -3.16
C THR A 26 4.26 -2.25 -4.28
N ILE A 27 3.64 -2.35 -5.46
CA ILE A 27 3.88 -1.44 -6.57
C ILE A 27 2.79 -0.37 -6.52
N ASN A 28 3.19 0.86 -6.19
CA ASN A 28 2.30 2.03 -6.18
C ASN A 28 2.62 2.92 -7.38
N ARG A 29 1.58 3.49 -7.98
CA ARG A 29 1.68 4.66 -8.85
C ARG A 29 1.41 5.89 -8.02
N ASN A 30 2.42 6.75 -7.89
CA ASN A 30 2.26 8.06 -7.27
C ASN A 30 2.20 9.14 -8.36
N ILE A 31 1.34 10.14 -8.18
CA ILE A 31 1.45 11.42 -8.85
C ILE A 31 1.99 12.41 -7.82
N GLU A 32 3.07 13.08 -8.16
CA GLU A 32 3.79 13.97 -7.26
C GLU A 32 3.83 15.38 -7.85
N GLN A 33 3.68 16.37 -6.99
CA GLN A 33 3.79 17.78 -7.31
C GLN A 33 5.00 18.36 -6.56
N VAL A 34 5.83 19.11 -7.28
CA VAL A 34 6.96 19.81 -6.68
C VAL A 34 6.61 21.29 -6.53
N ASP A 35 6.75 21.82 -5.31
CA ASP A 35 6.64 23.26 -5.04
C ASP A 35 8.04 23.87 -4.92
N TRP A 36 8.29 24.90 -5.74
CA TRP A 36 9.54 25.68 -5.81
C TRP A 36 9.33 27.12 -5.34
N SER A 37 8.38 27.34 -4.44
CA SER A 37 8.10 28.65 -3.84
C SER A 37 9.32 29.22 -3.10
N PRO A 38 9.39 30.53 -2.87
CA PRO A 38 10.48 31.15 -2.09
C PRO A 38 10.67 30.54 -0.70
N GLU A 39 9.59 30.00 -0.12
CA GLU A 39 9.59 29.27 1.14
C GLU A 39 10.31 27.91 1.06
N TYR A 40 10.35 27.28 -0.12
CA TYR A 40 10.98 25.98 -0.40
C TYR A 40 11.94 26.07 -1.60
N PRO A 41 13.08 26.77 -1.47
CA PRO A 41 14.00 27.00 -2.59
C PRO A 41 14.66 25.71 -3.13
N ASP A 42 14.79 24.69 -2.28
CA ASP A 42 15.32 23.37 -2.66
C ASP A 42 14.24 22.42 -3.21
N GLY A 43 13.00 22.89 -3.28
CA GLY A 43 11.84 22.11 -3.72
C GLY A 43 11.27 21.23 -2.61
N ILE A 44 9.95 21.19 -2.48
CA ILE A 44 9.24 20.18 -1.68
C ILE A 44 8.35 19.33 -2.57
N VAL A 45 8.48 18.02 -2.44
CA VAL A 45 7.67 17.04 -3.20
C VAL A 45 6.49 16.62 -2.34
N THR A 46 5.28 16.80 -2.88
CA THR A 46 4.04 16.32 -2.26
C THR A 46 3.39 15.27 -3.14
N VAL A 47 3.02 14.13 -2.56
CA VAL A 47 2.21 13.11 -3.25
C VAL A 47 0.76 13.59 -3.28
N ILE A 48 0.21 13.84 -4.46
CA ILE A 48 -1.17 14.34 -4.64
C ILE A 48 -2.16 13.22 -5.02
N ASP A 49 -1.65 12.10 -5.51
CA ASP A 49 -2.39 10.87 -5.77
C ASP A 49 -1.48 9.67 -5.52
N SER A 50 -2.01 8.62 -4.89
CA SER A 50 -1.29 7.37 -4.68
C SER A 50 -2.27 6.21 -4.90
N THR A 51 -2.00 5.42 -5.92
CA THR A 51 -2.79 4.23 -6.26
C THR A 51 -1.93 2.99 -6.15
N GLN A 52 -2.38 2.02 -5.37
CA GLN A 52 -1.76 0.71 -5.30
C GLN A 52 -2.14 -0.12 -6.54
N LEU A 53 -1.14 -0.56 -7.31
CA LEU A 53 -1.34 -1.33 -8.54
C LEU A 53 -1.25 -2.84 -8.28
N HIS A 54 -0.22 -3.25 -7.54
CA HIS A 54 0.07 -4.66 -7.29
C HIS A 54 0.60 -4.86 -5.87
N ILE A 55 0.23 -5.98 -5.27
CA ILE A 55 0.83 -6.48 -4.04
C ILE A 55 1.34 -7.89 -4.34
N PHE A 56 2.52 -8.23 -3.84
CA PHE A 56 3.06 -9.58 -3.93
C PHE A 56 3.34 -10.16 -2.55
N CYS A 57 3.01 -11.44 -2.39
CA CYS A 57 3.34 -12.21 -1.21
C CYS A 57 4.86 -12.35 -1.10
N ALA A 58 5.42 -11.98 0.06
CA ALA A 58 6.84 -12.08 0.36
C ALA A 58 7.41 -13.50 0.23
N GLU A 59 6.56 -14.49 0.46
CA GLU A 59 6.98 -15.86 0.71
C GLU A 59 6.98 -16.71 -0.55
N CYS A 60 6.05 -16.46 -1.46
CA CYS A 60 5.90 -17.24 -2.69
C CYS A 60 5.86 -16.39 -3.96
N GLY A 61 5.98 -15.06 -3.85
CA GLY A 61 5.92 -14.14 -4.97
C GLY A 61 4.56 -14.07 -5.67
N ASN A 62 3.52 -14.69 -5.11
CA ASN A 62 2.18 -14.65 -5.70
C ASN A 62 1.63 -13.23 -5.65
N GLN A 63 1.04 -12.76 -6.75
CA GLN A 63 0.30 -11.51 -6.75
C GLN A 63 -0.96 -11.68 -5.89
N VAL A 64 -1.09 -10.85 -4.86
CA VAL A 64 -2.25 -10.80 -3.99
C VAL A 64 -3.28 -9.92 -4.66
N VAL A 65 -4.40 -10.52 -5.07
CA VAL A 65 -5.54 -9.77 -5.62
C VAL A 65 -6.42 -9.40 -4.43
N MET A 66 -6.23 -8.20 -3.89
CA MET A 66 -7.16 -7.69 -2.89
C MET A 66 -8.47 -7.32 -3.57
N GLN A 67 -9.57 -7.96 -3.17
CA GLN A 67 -10.89 -7.40 -3.42
C GLN A 67 -10.99 -6.14 -2.56
N THR A 68 -10.83 -4.97 -3.16
CA THR A 68 -11.22 -3.72 -2.53
C THR A 68 -12.72 -3.82 -2.25
N GLN A 69 -13.10 -4.16 -1.03
CA GLN A 69 -14.50 -4.05 -0.63
C GLN A 69 -14.92 -2.59 -0.88
N PRO A 70 -16.05 -2.33 -1.55
CA PRO A 70 -16.62 -0.99 -1.52
C PRO A 70 -16.87 -0.65 -0.06
N LYS A 71 -16.38 0.52 0.38
CA LYS A 71 -16.73 1.06 1.69
C LYS A 71 -18.25 1.10 1.75
N ASP A 72 -18.85 0.46 2.77
CA ASP A 72 -20.24 0.68 3.12
C ASP A 72 -20.47 2.19 3.22
N VAL A 73 -21.14 2.75 2.21
CA VAL A 73 -21.73 4.08 2.31
C VAL A 73 -22.95 3.87 3.19
N GLY A 74 -22.76 4.02 4.50
CA GLY A 74 -23.85 4.00 5.46
C GLY A 74 -24.87 5.07 5.09
N GLU A 75 -26.10 4.65 4.85
CA GLU A 75 -27.31 5.47 4.92
C GLU A 75 -27.75 5.65 6.38
#